data_AF-A0A7V0IUL5-F1
#
_entry.id   AF-A0A7V0IUL5-F1
#
_cell.length_a   1.000
_cell.length_b   1.000
_cell.length_c   1.000
_cell.angle_alpha   90.00
_cell.angle_beta   90.00
_cell.angle_gamma   90.00
#
_symmetry.space_group_name_H-M   'P 1'
#
loop_
_entity.id
_entity.type
_entity.pdbx_description
1 polymer ?
#
loop_
_entity_poly.entity_id
_entity_poly.type
_entity_poly.pdbx_seq_one_letter_code
_entity_poly.pdbx_strand_id
1 'polypeptide(L)' 'MAYFSEFYQVEVRDEIAKEFTNSQGEVDDMMAGLHEIRVRKAEKKYDLKELSKKVISREKVIF' A
#
# COMPACT_ATOMS: atom_id res chain seq x y z
N MET A 1 9.87 11.32 -3.61
CA MET A 1 10.76 11.67 -2.51
C MET A 1 10.44 10.69 -1.41
N ALA A 2 11.30 9.69 -1.20
CA ALA A 2 11.03 8.64 -0.22
C ALA A 2 10.85 9.28 1.16
N TYR A 3 9.67 9.10 1.74
CA TYR A 3 9.37 9.58 3.09
C TYR A 3 9.62 8.45 4.08
N PHE A 4 10.41 8.70 5.11
CA PHE A 4 10.64 7.72 6.17
C PHE A 4 9.73 8.03 7.34
N SER A 5 8.86 7.07 7.69
CA SER A 5 8.03 7.22 8.87
C SER A 5 8.86 6.97 10.12
N GLU A 6 9.06 7.99 10.96
CA GLU A 6 9.86 7.87 12.18
C GLU A 6 9.13 7.06 13.26
N PHE A 7 7.81 7.23 13.37
CA PHE A 7 7.00 6.53 14.36
C PHE A 7 7.01 5.01 14.16
N TYR A 8 6.86 4.56 12.91
CA TYR A 8 6.81 3.14 12.58
C TYR A 8 8.13 2.56 12.06
N GLN A 9 9.14 3.41 11.82
CA GLN A 9 10.43 3.05 11.24
C GLN A 9 10.31 2.32 9.89
N VAL A 10 9.48 2.85 8.98
CA VAL A 10 9.26 2.28 7.65
C VAL A 10 9.40 3.33 6.56
N GLU A 11 10.05 2.96 5.47
CA GLU A 11 10.01 3.75 4.23
C GLU A 11 8.61 3.68 3.62
N VAL A 12 7.99 4.84 3.43
CA VAL A 12 6.67 5.02 2.84
C VAL A 12 6.82 5.38 1.36
N ARG A 13 6.02 4.73 0.52
CA ARG A 13 5.97 5.03 -0.93
C ARG A 13 5.50 6.45 -1.18
N ASP A 14 6.01 7.05 -2.24
CA ASP A 14 5.71 8.44 -2.63
C ASP A 14 4.21 8.71 -2.78
N GLU A 15 3.45 7.75 -3.32
CA GLU A 15 2.00 7.89 -3.53
C GLU A 15 1.25 8.01 -2.20
N ILE A 16 1.66 7.19 -1.21
CA ILE A 16 1.07 7.19 0.12
C ILE A 16 1.47 8.47 0.85
N ALA A 17 2.75 8.83 0.83
CA ALA A 17 3.23 10.06 1.48
C ALA A 17 2.48 11.30 0.97
N LYS A 18 2.25 11.40 -0.35
CA LYS A 18 1.47 12.49 -0.96
C LYS A 18 0.01 12.51 -0.52
N GLU A 19 -0.64 11.35 -0.39
CA GLU A 19 -2.02 11.25 0.08
C GLU A 19 -2.19 11.80 1.51
N PHE A 20 -1.16 11.63 2.34
CA PHE A 20 -1.13 12.10 3.73
C PHE A 20 -0.37 13.42 3.91
N THR A 21 -0.07 14.15 2.83
CA THR A 21 0.55 15.47 2.88
C THR A 21 -0.53 16.57 2.93
N ASN A 22 -0.43 17.48 3.90
CA ASN A 22 -1.36 18.61 4.03
C ASN A 22 -1.01 19.76 3.06
N SER A 23 -1.82 20.82 3.03
CA SER A 23 -1.60 21.99 2.16
C SER A 23 -0.33 22.80 2.49
N GLN A 24 0.27 22.56 3.66
CA GLN A 24 1.53 23.17 4.11
C GLN A 24 2.75 22.33 3.73
N GLY A 25 2.55 21.13 3.15
CA GLY A 25 3.63 20.22 2.76
C GLY A 25 4.10 19.28 3.86
N GLU A 26 3.36 19.20 4.98
CA GLU A 26 3.70 18.31 6.10
C GLU A 26 2.98 16.96 5.93
N VAL A 27 3.71 15.87 6.14
CA VAL A 27 3.17 14.51 6.07
C VAL A 27 2.67 14.09 7.46
N ASP A 28 1.46 13.55 7.53
CA ASP A 28 0.99 12.85 8.73
C ASP A 28 1.76 11.53 8.89
N ASP A 29 2.80 11.57 9.73
CA ASP A 29 3.74 10.47 9.93
C ASP A 29 3.05 9.17 10.34
N MET A 30 2.09 9.27 11.27
CA MET A 30 1.39 8.11 11.81
C MET A 30 0.50 7.48 10.75
N MET A 31 -0.25 8.31 10.02
CA MET A 31 -1.17 7.80 9.00
C MET A 31 -0.44 7.23 7.79
N ALA A 32 0.61 7.91 7.33
CA ALA A 32 1.45 7.46 6.22
C ALA A 32 2.15 6.13 6.54
N GLY A 33 2.78 6.02 7.71
CA GLY A 33 3.46 4.79 8.14
C GLY A 33 2.49 3.62 8.37
N LEU A 34 1.34 3.86 8.99
CA LEU A 34 0.31 2.84 9.20
C LEU A 34 -0.25 2.33 7.87
N HIS A 35 -0.47 3.22 6.90
CA HIS A 35 -1.00 2.86 5.59
C HIS A 35 0.00 1.98 4.82
N GLU A 36 1.28 2.33 4.80
CA GLU A 36 2.34 1.50 4.20
C GLU A 36 2.38 0.09 4.80
N ILE A 37 2.31 -0.02 6.13
CA ILE A 37 2.28 -1.34 6.81
C ILE A 37 1.06 -2.16 6.36
N ARG A 38 -0.11 -1.51 6.22
CA ARG A 38 -1.34 -2.19 5.75
C ARG A 38 -1.19 -2.66 4.31
N VAL A 39 -0.64 -1.83 3.42
CA VAL A 39 -0.38 -2.19 2.03
C VAL A 39 0.58 -3.37 1.94
N ARG A 40 1.71 -3.33 2.64
CA ARG A 40 2.66 -4.47 2.69
C ARG A 40 2.02 -5.75 3.22
N LYS A 41 1.18 -5.64 4.25
CA LYS A 41 0.45 -6.80 4.79
C LYS A 41 -0.56 -7.34 3.79
N ALA A 42 -1.25 -6.47 3.05
CA ALA A 42 -2.17 -6.88 1.99
C ALA A 42 -1.42 -7.57 0.85
N GLU A 43 -0.31 -7.01 0.38
CA GLU A 43 0.55 -7.61 -0.65
C GLU A 43 1.14 -8.95 -0.21
N LYS A 44 1.50 -9.11 1.07
CA LYS A 44 1.95 -10.40 1.62
C LYS A 44 0.82 -11.41 1.77
N LYS A 45 -0.37 -10.97 2.18
CA LYS A 45 -1.56 -11.83 2.37
C LYS A 45 -2.14 -12.29 1.04
N TYR A 46 -2.03 -11.44 0.03
CA TYR A 46 -2.44 -11.71 -1.33
C TYR A 46 -1.20 -11.71 -2.20
N ASP A 47 -0.48 -12.84 -2.23
CA ASP A 47 0.49 -13.05 -3.29
C ASP A 47 -0.26 -12.82 -4.62
N LEU A 48 0.08 -11.74 -5.33
CA LEU A 48 -0.68 -11.26 -6.48
C LEU A 48 -0.82 -12.34 -7.55
N LYS A 49 0.10 -13.32 -7.56
CA LYS A 49 -0.01 -14.56 -8.35
C LYS A 49 -1.24 -15.39 -8.02
N GLU A 50 -1.63 -15.55 -6.75
CA GLU A 50 -2.86 -16.27 -6.38
C GLU A 50 -4.13 -15.52 -6.74
N LEU A 51 -4.15 -14.19 -6.56
CA LEU A 51 -5.28 -13.36 -6.98
C LEU A 51 -5.47 -13.41 -8.51
N SER A 52 -4.38 -13.33 -9.29
CA SER A 52 -4.44 -13.45 -10.75
C SER A 52 -4.99 -14.81 -11.19
N LYS A 53 -4.58 -15.91 -10.53
CA LYS A 53 -5.13 -17.26 -10.79
C LYS A 53 -6.63 -17.34 -10.49
N LYS A 54 -7.09 -16.73 -9.39
CA LYS A 54 -8.52 -16.70 -9.04
C LYS A 54 -9.36 -15.89 -10.03
N VAL A 55 -8.86 -14.75 -10.50
CA VAL A 55 -9.55 -13.93 -11.51
C VAL A 55 -9.62 -14.66 -12.86
N ILE A 56 -8.51 -15.24 -13.33
CA ILE A 56 -8.47 -16.03 -14.59
C ILE A 56 -9.38 -17.27 -14.50
N SER A 57 -9.44 -17.93 -13.33
CA SER A 57 -10.34 -19.08 -13.14
C SER A 57 -11.83 -18.72 -13.15
N ARG A 58 -12.19 -17.46 -12.83
CA ARG A 58 -13.58 -16.97 -12.93
C ARG A 58 -13.97 -16.65 -14.36
N GLU A 59 -13.05 -16.15 -15.20
CA GLU A 59 -13.33 -15.88 -16.61
C GLU A 59 -13.51 -17.17 -17.44
N LYS A 60 -12.82 -18.27 -17.08
CA LYS A 60 -12.95 -19.55 -17.78
C LYS A 60 -14.24 -20.33 -17.50
N VAL A 61 -15.02 -19.95 -16.48
CA VAL A 61 -16.29 -20.62 -16.12
C VAL A 61 -17.50 -19.98 -16.83
N ILE A 62 -17.28 -18.91 -17.58
CA ILE A 62 -18.29 -18.26 -18.42
C ILE A 62 -17.95 -18.54 -19.89
N PHE A 63 -17.95 -19.81 -20.29
CA PHE A 63 -18.05 -20.26 -21.68
C PHE A 63 -18.69 -21.65 -21.74
#